data_AF-A0A953G3M0-F1
#
_entry.id   AF-A0A953G3M0-F1
#
_cell.length_a   1.000
_cell.length_b   1.000
_cell.length_c   1.000
_cell.angle_alpha   90.00
_cell.angle_beta   90.00
_cell.angle_gamma   90.00
#
_symmetry.space_group_name_H-M   'P 1'
#
loop_
_entity.id
_entity.type
_entity.pdbx_description
1 polymer ?
#
loop_
_entity_poly.entity_id
_entity_poly.type
_entity_poly.pdbx_seq_one_letter_code
_entity_poly.pdbx_strand_id
1 'polypeptide(L)'
;MDNEKNANVDEEQESEFSNEPAPRARNRTVMLTSDVTNEVRARLAQEMGQAAPTPSAGRPGLPAGFETPVSSNYAPAGARRENNFMGGGAPAHHTPAPMPAAHSNKEAAFWTQESPVVGFLVSFDVNPNGTVFDLRAGRLIVTSESAGGGNYLLIKDGSVSPMHAIIRITTAGEIQVLDQLSEFGTRVQRFGSEEEEELSGEKASIEHGDVIKFGTRKFHVCVIARNDKS
;
A
#
# COMPACT_ATOMS: atom_id res chain seq x y z
N MET A 1 23.12 31.52 -71.36
CA MET A 1 23.46 31.98 -69.99
C MET A 1 22.65 31.10 -69.08
N ASP A 2 23.26 29.97 -68.82
CA ASP A 2 22.66 28.76 -68.30
C ASP A 2 22.75 28.83 -66.78
N ASN A 3 21.62 28.65 -66.09
CA ASN A 3 21.66 28.40 -64.66
C ASN A 3 20.56 27.40 -64.31
N GLU A 4 20.80 26.16 -64.75
CA GLU A 4 20.25 24.96 -64.16
C GLU A 4 21.07 24.59 -62.92
N LYS A 5 20.38 24.15 -61.85
CA LYS A 5 20.83 23.31 -60.71
C LYS A 5 20.61 23.93 -59.33
N ASN A 6 19.57 23.47 -58.64
CA ASN A 6 19.70 22.36 -57.68
C ASN A 6 18.39 22.25 -56.87
N ALA A 7 17.52 21.32 -57.28
CA ALA A 7 16.49 20.80 -56.41
C ALA A 7 17.13 19.70 -55.56
N ASN A 8 17.39 20.01 -54.28
CA ASN A 8 17.77 19.01 -53.29
C ASN A 8 16.47 18.43 -52.75
N VAL A 9 16.12 17.23 -53.23
CA VAL A 9 15.02 16.42 -52.71
C VAL A 9 15.63 15.64 -51.54
N ASP A 10 15.30 16.03 -50.32
CA ASP A 10 15.64 15.28 -49.12
C ASP A 10 14.86 13.96 -49.14
N GLU A 11 15.61 12.86 -49.24
CA GLU A 11 15.11 11.49 -49.11
C GLU A 11 14.58 11.26 -47.70
N GLU A 12 13.28 11.00 -47.59
CA GLU A 12 12.65 10.42 -46.41
C GLU A 12 13.22 9.01 -46.20
N GLN A 13 14.19 8.89 -45.30
CA GLN A 13 14.62 7.60 -44.76
C GLN A 13 13.52 7.06 -43.85
N GLU A 14 12.64 6.24 -44.43
CA GLU A 14 11.79 5.30 -43.70
C GLU A 14 12.71 4.30 -42.97
N SER A 15 13.04 4.60 -41.71
CA SER A 15 13.70 3.64 -40.83
C SER A 15 12.67 2.58 -40.42
N GLU A 16 12.64 1.46 -41.14
CA GLU A 16 12.04 0.21 -40.68
C GLU A 16 12.75 -0.24 -39.40
N PHE A 17 12.31 0.26 -38.25
CA PHE A 17 12.65 -0.32 -36.96
C PHE A 17 11.92 -1.64 -36.85
N SER A 18 12.63 -2.71 -37.22
CA SER A 18 12.28 -4.09 -36.89
C SER A 18 12.05 -4.22 -35.39
N ASN A 19 10.79 -4.26 -34.98
CA ASN A 19 10.36 -4.65 -33.64
C ASN A 19 10.68 -6.13 -33.44
N GLU A 20 11.93 -6.46 -33.12
CA GLU A 20 12.27 -7.77 -32.57
C GLU A 20 11.66 -7.88 -31.16
N PRO A 21 10.70 -8.81 -30.93
CA PRO A 21 10.11 -8.98 -29.62
C PRO A 21 11.17 -9.50 -28.65
N ALA A 22 11.47 -8.70 -27.62
CA ALA A 22 12.37 -9.09 -26.54
C ALA A 22 12.00 -10.49 -26.00
N PRO A 23 12.97 -11.39 -25.79
CA PRO A 23 12.71 -12.75 -25.34
C PRO A 23 12.06 -12.71 -23.96
N ARG A 24 10.74 -12.94 -23.92
CA ARG A 24 9.97 -13.10 -22.68
C ARG A 24 10.62 -14.21 -21.87
N ALA A 25 11.11 -13.86 -20.67
CA ALA A 25 11.58 -14.83 -19.68
C ALA A 25 10.45 -15.84 -19.41
N ARG A 26 10.57 -17.02 -19.99
CA ARG A 26 9.69 -18.15 -19.70
C ARG A 26 10.02 -18.59 -18.29
N ASN A 27 9.07 -18.45 -17.37
CA ASN A 27 9.08 -19.14 -16.09
C ASN A 27 9.11 -20.65 -16.37
N ARG A 28 10.32 -21.22 -16.47
CA ARG A 28 10.50 -22.65 -16.53
C ARG A 28 10.20 -23.17 -15.13
N THR A 29 8.98 -23.65 -14.93
CA THR A 29 8.67 -24.52 -13.80
C THR A 29 9.54 -25.78 -13.96
N VAL A 30 10.68 -25.78 -13.29
CA VAL A 30 11.52 -26.97 -13.18
C VAL A 30 10.76 -27.91 -12.25
N MET A 31 10.06 -28.88 -12.84
CA MET A 31 9.54 -30.03 -12.11
C MET A 31 10.75 -30.83 -11.65
N LEU A 32 11.14 -30.64 -10.38
CA LEU A 32 12.13 -31.50 -9.76
C LEU A 32 11.59 -32.92 -9.77
N THR A 33 12.38 -33.86 -10.30
CA THR A 33 12.03 -35.28 -10.21
C THR A 33 11.99 -35.70 -8.74
N SER A 34 11.20 -36.73 -8.44
CA SER A 34 11.03 -37.25 -7.08
C SER A 34 12.35 -37.63 -6.40
N ASP A 35 13.37 -38.01 -7.18
CA ASP A 35 14.69 -38.38 -6.68
C ASP A 35 15.46 -37.17 -6.15
N VAL A 36 15.44 -36.04 -6.88
CA VAL A 36 16.11 -34.80 -6.45
C VAL A 36 15.46 -34.20 -5.20
N THR A 37 14.13 -34.32 -5.09
CA THR A 37 13.39 -33.85 -3.91
C THR A 37 13.78 -34.64 -2.65
N ASN A 38 14.02 -35.95 -2.78
CA ASN A 38 14.45 -36.78 -1.66
C ASN A 38 15.89 -36.45 -1.22
N GLU A 39 16.78 -36.15 -2.16
CA GLU A 39 18.18 -35.79 -1.87
C GLU A 39 18.28 -34.43 -1.14
N VAL A 40 17.48 -33.45 -1.55
CA VAL A 40 17.38 -32.13 -0.88
C VAL A 40 16.80 -32.28 0.53
N ARG A 41 15.76 -33.11 0.71
CA ARG A 41 15.18 -33.40 2.03
C ARG A 41 16.18 -34.09 2.96
N ALA A 42 16.99 -35.02 2.43
CA ALA A 42 18.02 -35.71 3.21
C ALA A 42 19.14 -34.76 3.67
N ARG A 43 19.58 -33.83 2.82
CA ARG A 43 20.58 -32.82 3.20
C ARG A 43 20.08 -31.84 4.24
N LEU A 44 18.86 -31.34 4.11
CA LEU A 44 18.27 -30.44 5.13
C LEU A 44 18.14 -31.12 6.51
N ALA A 45 17.82 -32.41 6.53
CA ALA A 45 17.73 -33.17 7.78
C ALA A 45 19.10 -33.39 8.45
N GLN A 46 20.17 -33.54 7.67
CA GLN A 46 21.55 -33.59 8.21
C GLN A 46 22.00 -32.25 8.77
N GLU A 47 21.63 -31.14 8.12
CA GLU A 47 22.03 -29.80 8.53
C GLU A 47 21.31 -29.34 9.82
N MET A 48 20.07 -29.79 10.04
CA MET A 48 19.33 -29.54 11.28
C MET A 48 19.70 -30.50 12.43
N GLY A 49 20.56 -31.50 12.19
CA GLY A 49 20.91 -32.54 13.17
C GLY A 49 21.96 -32.17 14.22
N GLN A 50 22.47 -30.93 14.25
CA GLN A 50 23.55 -30.49 15.14
C GLN A 50 23.11 -29.48 16.23
N ALA A 51 21.89 -29.61 16.74
CA ALA A 51 21.50 -29.00 18.00
C ALA A 51 20.83 -30.05 18.88
N ALA A 52 21.58 -30.61 19.82
CA ALA A 52 21.07 -31.56 20.79
C ALA A 52 20.02 -30.89 21.71
N PRO A 53 18.76 -31.38 21.75
CA PRO A 53 17.81 -30.93 22.75
C PRO A 53 18.10 -31.61 24.10
N THR A 54 18.18 -30.80 25.15
CA THR A 54 18.21 -31.25 26.53
C THR A 54 16.88 -31.92 26.88
N PRO A 55 16.87 -33.14 27.47
CA PRO A 55 15.63 -33.81 27.84
C PRO A 55 15.03 -33.18 29.10
N SER A 56 13.93 -32.45 28.93
CA SER A 56 13.05 -32.03 30.03
C SER A 56 12.03 -33.13 30.31
N ALA A 57 12.07 -33.64 31.54
CA ALA A 57 11.23 -34.71 32.03
C ALA A 57 9.72 -34.37 32.04
N GLY A 58 8.94 -35.28 31.45
CA GLY A 58 7.68 -35.83 31.95
C GLY A 58 6.61 -34.91 32.54
N ARG A 59 5.47 -34.81 31.83
CA ARG A 59 4.15 -34.69 32.48
C ARG A 59 3.10 -35.50 31.72
N PRO A 60 2.42 -36.48 32.36
CA PRO A 60 1.39 -37.29 31.72
C PRO A 60 -0.01 -36.65 31.84
N GLY A 61 -0.71 -36.63 30.70
CA GLY A 61 -2.13 -36.95 30.53
C GLY A 61 -3.19 -36.05 31.20
N LEU A 62 -3.98 -35.35 30.38
CA LEU A 62 -5.39 -35.07 30.69
C LEU A 62 -6.28 -35.15 29.42
N PRO A 63 -7.55 -35.58 29.58
CA PRO A 63 -8.42 -36.04 28.49
C PRO A 63 -9.26 -34.94 27.81
N ALA A 64 -9.87 -35.34 26.70
CA ALA A 64 -10.82 -34.59 25.89
C ALA A 64 -12.06 -34.12 26.68
N GLY A 65 -12.46 -32.88 26.42
CA GLY A 65 -13.71 -32.30 26.89
C GLY A 65 -13.65 -30.78 26.89
N PHE A 66 -13.97 -30.13 25.76
CA PHE A 66 -14.18 -28.69 25.73
C PHE A 66 -15.65 -28.42 25.39
N GLU A 67 -16.43 -28.26 26.44
CA GLU A 67 -17.79 -27.75 26.42
C GLU A 67 -17.77 -26.25 26.11
N THR A 68 -18.74 -25.81 25.31
CA THR A 68 -18.99 -24.41 24.99
C THR A 68 -19.74 -23.73 26.14
N PRO A 69 -19.28 -22.57 26.65
CA PRO A 69 -20.12 -21.74 27.49
C PRO A 69 -20.92 -20.76 26.63
N VAL A 70 -22.21 -21.06 26.47
CA VAL A 70 -23.26 -20.08 26.22
C VAL A 70 -23.32 -19.18 27.45
N SER A 71 -23.00 -17.89 27.31
CA SER A 71 -23.30 -16.92 28.36
C SER A 71 -24.02 -15.71 27.77
N SER A 72 -25.34 -15.84 27.82
CA SER A 72 -26.30 -14.73 27.87
C SER A 72 -26.12 -14.00 29.19
N ASN A 73 -25.91 -12.68 29.14
CA ASN A 73 -26.15 -11.81 30.29
C ASN A 73 -26.83 -10.52 29.81
N TYR A 74 -28.16 -10.55 29.86
CA TYR A 74 -29.02 -9.40 30.06
C TYR A 74 -28.79 -8.84 31.47
N ALA A 75 -28.64 -7.51 31.59
CA ALA A 75 -28.87 -6.80 32.85
C ALA A 75 -29.31 -5.34 32.58
N PRO A 76 -30.08 -4.72 33.48
CA PRO A 76 -31.26 -3.94 33.12
C PRO A 76 -31.15 -2.43 33.38
N ALA A 77 -32.20 -1.73 32.96
CA ALA A 77 -32.48 -0.33 33.18
C ALA A 77 -32.61 0.05 34.67
N GLY A 78 -32.18 1.28 34.98
CA GLY A 78 -32.79 2.13 36.01
C GLY A 78 -32.15 2.11 37.40
N ALA A 79 -31.34 3.13 37.69
CA ALA A 79 -31.17 3.65 39.06
C ALA A 79 -30.71 5.11 39.02
N ARG A 80 -31.68 6.02 39.04
CA ARG A 80 -31.49 7.44 39.36
C ARG A 80 -31.19 7.53 40.86
N ARG A 81 -30.01 8.05 41.23
CA ARG A 81 -29.68 8.39 42.63
C ARG A 81 -29.33 9.88 42.70
N GLU A 82 -30.32 10.67 43.09
CA GLU A 82 -30.10 11.98 43.71
C GLU A 82 -29.53 11.71 45.11
N ASN A 83 -28.37 12.32 45.42
CA ASN A 83 -28.00 12.53 46.81
C ASN A 83 -27.26 13.87 46.94
N ASN A 84 -28.02 14.79 47.49
CA ASN A 84 -27.62 16.08 48.03
C ASN A 84 -26.79 15.82 49.30
N PHE A 85 -25.52 16.23 49.35
CA PHE A 85 -24.74 16.24 50.58
C PHE A 85 -23.89 17.51 50.68
N MET A 86 -24.30 18.39 51.61
CA MET A 86 -23.51 19.50 52.13
C MET A 86 -22.37 18.94 52.98
N GLY A 87 -21.13 19.23 52.59
CA GLY A 87 -19.96 18.91 53.39
C GLY A 87 -18.75 19.65 52.87
N GLY A 88 -18.36 20.73 53.56
CA GLY A 88 -17.14 21.48 53.27
C GLY A 88 -15.92 20.58 53.44
N GLY A 89 -15.28 20.25 52.32
CA GLY A 89 -14.01 19.55 52.24
C GLY A 89 -13.08 20.33 51.32
N ALA A 90 -11.82 20.41 51.70
CA ALA A 90 -10.74 21.10 51.00
C ALA A 90 -10.71 20.79 49.49
N PRO A 91 -10.18 21.69 48.63
CA PRO A 91 -10.14 21.50 47.17
C PRO A 91 -9.30 20.27 46.82
N ALA A 92 -9.97 19.13 46.67
CA ALA A 92 -9.38 17.95 46.06
C ALA A 92 -9.11 18.30 44.59
N HIS A 93 -7.83 18.44 44.26
CA HIS A 93 -7.36 18.47 42.88
C HIS A 93 -7.79 17.16 42.20
N HIS A 94 -8.98 17.16 41.60
CA HIS A 94 -9.38 16.15 40.63
C HIS A 94 -8.43 16.28 39.45
N THR A 95 -7.39 15.44 39.42
CA THR A 95 -6.64 15.19 38.20
C THR A 95 -7.64 14.56 37.21
N PRO A 96 -7.95 15.22 36.08
CA PRO A 96 -8.81 14.60 35.08
C PRO A 96 -8.17 13.27 34.65
N ALA A 97 -8.96 12.20 34.68
CA ALA A 97 -8.53 10.92 34.15
C ALA A 97 -8.00 11.12 32.73
N PRO A 98 -6.88 10.48 32.35
CA PRO A 98 -6.34 10.60 31.00
C PRO A 98 -7.42 10.18 30.02
N MET A 99 -7.96 11.17 29.30
CA MET A 99 -8.91 10.89 28.22
C MET A 99 -8.19 9.99 27.22
N PRO A 100 -8.81 8.87 26.78
CA PRO A 100 -8.21 8.01 25.77
C PRO A 100 -7.83 8.89 24.60
N ALA A 101 -6.53 8.87 24.26
CA ALA A 101 -5.97 9.69 23.20
C ALA A 101 -6.84 9.48 21.96
N ALA A 102 -7.58 10.53 21.58
CA ALA A 102 -8.47 10.51 20.44
C ALA A 102 -7.69 9.88 19.28
N HIS A 103 -8.15 8.70 18.83
CA HIS A 103 -7.51 7.97 17.76
C HIS A 103 -7.54 8.88 16.55
N SER A 104 -6.45 9.62 16.36
CA SER A 104 -6.35 10.58 15.30
C SER A 104 -6.48 9.77 14.03
N ASN A 105 -7.54 10.03 13.26
CA ASN A 105 -7.73 9.51 11.91
C ASN A 105 -6.69 10.14 10.98
N LYS A 106 -5.42 9.93 11.31
CA LYS A 106 -4.28 10.41 10.54
C LYS A 106 -4.05 9.40 9.45
N GLU A 107 -4.41 9.82 8.26
CA GLU A 107 -3.90 9.26 7.02
C GLU A 107 -2.42 9.60 6.93
N ALA A 108 -1.62 8.66 6.47
CA ALA A 108 -0.17 8.84 6.34
C ALA A 108 0.42 7.88 5.32
N ALA A 109 1.51 8.32 4.68
CA ALA A 109 2.40 7.45 3.94
C ALA A 109 3.50 6.93 4.88
N PHE A 110 3.69 5.63 4.88
CA PHE A 110 4.71 4.95 5.66
C PHE A 110 5.74 4.35 4.71
N TRP A 111 7.01 4.70 4.92
CA TRP A 111 8.14 4.21 4.15
C TRP A 111 9.11 3.50 5.09
N THR A 112 9.43 2.23 4.83
CA THR A 112 10.38 1.44 5.63
C THR A 112 11.81 1.67 5.22
N GLN A 113 12.04 2.00 3.95
CA GLN A 113 13.36 2.30 3.41
C GLN A 113 13.42 3.76 2.99
N GLU A 114 14.52 4.42 3.32
CA GLU A 114 14.77 5.78 2.87
C GLU A 114 15.17 5.76 1.39
N SER A 115 14.31 6.33 0.55
CA SER A 115 14.55 6.48 -0.88
C SER A 115 14.30 7.92 -1.32
N PRO A 116 14.83 8.35 -2.48
CA PRO A 116 14.64 9.71 -2.97
C PRO A 116 13.16 10.04 -3.15
N VAL A 117 12.79 11.25 -2.74
CA VAL A 117 11.46 11.80 -2.99
C VAL A 117 11.35 12.14 -4.48
N VAL A 118 10.31 11.62 -5.11
CA VAL A 118 10.00 11.79 -6.53
C VAL A 118 8.85 12.78 -6.73
N GLY A 119 7.95 12.90 -5.76
CA GLY A 119 6.79 13.76 -5.87
C GLY A 119 5.93 13.77 -4.62
N PHE A 120 4.70 14.23 -4.78
CA PHE A 120 3.70 14.29 -3.71
C PHE A 120 2.33 13.90 -4.23
N LEU A 121 1.51 13.32 -3.35
CA LEU A 121 0.06 13.25 -3.51
C LEU A 121 -0.58 14.30 -2.61
N VAL A 122 -1.55 15.05 -3.15
CA VAL A 122 -2.27 16.08 -2.41
C VAL A 122 -3.77 15.79 -2.46
N SER A 123 -4.41 15.65 -1.31
CA SER A 123 -5.87 15.45 -1.20
C SER A 123 -6.52 16.62 -0.47
N PHE A 124 -7.66 17.09 -0.97
CA PHE A 124 -8.43 18.17 -0.36
C PHE A 124 -9.76 17.69 0.26
N ASP A 125 -10.04 16.38 0.21
CA ASP A 125 -11.36 15.84 0.56
C ASP A 125 -11.68 16.01 2.05
N VAL A 126 -10.69 15.75 2.92
CA VAL A 126 -10.85 15.80 4.39
C VAL A 126 -10.40 17.15 4.95
N ASN A 127 -9.31 17.70 4.41
CA ASN A 127 -8.74 18.97 4.82
C ASN A 127 -8.79 19.95 3.64
N PRO A 128 -9.56 21.05 3.70
CA PRO A 128 -9.62 22.02 2.62
C PRO A 128 -8.30 22.75 2.37
N ASN A 129 -7.38 22.76 3.35
CA ASN A 129 -6.02 23.27 3.18
C ASN A 129 -5.07 22.27 2.51
N GLY A 130 -5.55 21.06 2.21
CA GLY A 130 -4.77 19.98 1.64
C GLY A 130 -4.09 19.10 2.68
N THR A 131 -4.02 17.80 2.38
CA THR A 131 -3.16 16.83 3.05
C THR A 131 -2.13 16.35 2.03
N VAL A 132 -0.86 16.42 2.39
CA VAL A 132 0.26 16.09 1.50
C VAL A 132 0.91 14.78 1.95
N PHE A 133 1.15 13.88 1.00
CA PHE A 133 1.84 12.61 1.19
C PHE A 133 3.07 12.58 0.29
N ASP A 134 4.23 12.19 0.82
CA ASP A 134 5.46 12.10 0.05
C ASP A 134 5.48 10.81 -0.80
N LEU A 135 5.78 10.98 -2.08
CA LEU A 135 6.03 9.87 -3.00
C LEU A 135 7.52 9.66 -3.14
N ARG A 136 7.99 8.45 -2.83
CA ARG A 136 9.39 8.07 -2.93
C ARG A 136 9.57 6.90 -3.88
N ALA A 137 10.77 6.76 -4.43
CA ALA A 137 11.10 5.63 -5.29
C ALA A 137 10.87 4.29 -4.55
N GLY A 138 10.16 3.36 -5.18
CA GLY A 138 9.82 2.06 -4.60
C GLY A 138 8.41 1.60 -4.95
N ARG A 139 7.93 0.63 -4.16
CA ARG A 139 6.56 0.09 -4.23
C ARG A 139 5.80 0.55 -3.00
N LEU A 140 4.66 1.21 -3.20
CA LEU A 140 3.77 1.72 -2.16
C LEU A 140 2.39 1.06 -2.30
N ILE A 141 1.88 0.45 -1.23
CA ILE A 141 0.56 -0.20 -1.21
C ILE A 141 -0.48 0.80 -0.72
N VAL A 142 -1.59 0.98 -1.43
CA VAL A 142 -2.73 1.80 -0.98
C VAL A 142 -3.71 0.89 -0.24
N THR A 143 -4.04 1.26 1.00
CA THR A 143 -4.81 0.42 1.91
C THR A 143 -5.65 1.25 2.88
N SER A 144 -6.78 0.71 3.33
CA SER A 144 -7.56 1.26 4.43
C SER A 144 -7.16 0.76 5.82
N GLU A 145 -6.29 -0.25 5.89
CA GLU A 145 -5.83 -0.87 7.13
C GLU A 145 -4.31 -0.76 7.28
N SER A 146 -3.82 -0.76 8.51
CA SER A 146 -2.38 -0.77 8.75
C SER A 146 -1.81 -2.12 8.30
N ALA A 147 -1.07 -2.13 7.19
CA ALA A 147 -0.25 -3.26 6.81
C ALA A 147 0.93 -3.33 7.80
N GLY A 148 1.03 -4.39 8.60
CA GLY A 148 2.06 -4.56 9.65
C GLY A 148 3.52 -4.59 9.18
N GLY A 149 3.82 -4.19 7.94
CA GLY A 149 5.14 -4.07 7.37
C GLY A 149 5.12 -3.54 5.92
N GLY A 150 6.28 -3.12 5.43
CA GLY A 150 6.46 -2.58 4.07
C GLY A 150 6.03 -1.11 3.92
N ASN A 151 6.11 -0.59 2.69
CA ASN A 151 5.66 0.76 2.40
C ASN A 151 4.17 0.77 2.06
N TYR A 152 3.39 1.64 2.70
CA TYR A 152 1.97 1.76 2.43
C TYR A 152 1.46 3.18 2.66
N LEU A 153 0.41 3.54 1.93
CA LEU A 153 -0.41 4.73 2.11
C LEU A 153 -1.71 4.31 2.80
N LEU A 154 -1.89 4.76 4.04
CA LEU A 154 -3.09 4.50 4.82
C LEU A 154 -4.14 5.58 4.58
N ILE A 155 -5.27 5.20 3.97
CA ILE A 155 -6.41 6.07 3.71
C ILE A 155 -7.60 5.56 4.51
N LYS A 156 -8.04 6.31 5.53
CA LYS A 156 -9.13 5.89 6.43
C LYS A 156 -10.47 6.31 5.85
N ASP A 157 -10.85 5.65 4.75
CA ASP A 157 -12.11 5.88 4.06
C ASP A 157 -12.82 4.56 3.77
N GLY A 158 -14.15 4.52 3.95
CA GLY A 158 -14.95 3.31 3.76
C GLY A 158 -15.04 2.83 2.32
N SER A 159 -14.71 3.69 1.34
CA SER A 159 -14.63 3.33 -0.08
C SER A 159 -13.25 2.79 -0.50
N VAL A 160 -12.28 2.79 0.42
CA VAL A 160 -10.94 2.25 0.15
C VAL A 160 -10.84 0.84 0.74
N SER A 161 -10.41 -0.11 -0.09
CA SER A 161 -10.30 -1.52 0.29
C SER A 161 -9.00 -1.79 1.06
N PRO A 162 -8.92 -2.85 1.88
CA PRO A 162 -7.68 -3.20 2.59
C PRO A 162 -6.49 -3.49 1.65
N MET A 163 -6.74 -3.92 0.42
CA MET A 163 -5.72 -4.08 -0.63
C MET A 163 -6.21 -3.38 -1.90
N HIS A 164 -6.21 -2.05 -1.89
CA HIS A 164 -6.91 -1.27 -2.92
C HIS A 164 -6.10 -1.17 -4.21
N ALA A 165 -4.88 -0.64 -4.13
CA ALA A 165 -4.02 -0.43 -5.30
C ALA A 165 -2.54 -0.55 -4.94
N ILE A 166 -1.70 -0.65 -5.96
CA ILE A 166 -0.23 -0.61 -5.85
C ILE A 166 0.29 0.54 -6.70
N ILE A 167 1.06 1.43 -6.09
CA ILE A 167 1.81 2.46 -6.78
C ILE A 167 3.27 2.00 -6.90
N ARG A 168 3.81 2.03 -8.11
CA ARG A 168 5.23 1.77 -8.40
C ARG A 168 5.86 3.06 -8.88
N ILE A 169 6.97 3.44 -8.25
CA ILE A 169 7.66 4.69 -8.51
C ILE A 169 9.11 4.34 -8.81
N THR A 170 9.59 4.67 -10.01
CA THR A 170 10.98 4.45 -10.39
C THR A 170 11.85 5.60 -9.90
N THR A 171 13.17 5.40 -9.86
CA THR A 171 14.11 6.49 -9.52
C THR A 171 14.15 7.59 -10.57
N ALA A 172 13.78 7.28 -11.81
CA ALA A 172 13.66 8.21 -12.93
C ALA A 172 12.41 9.10 -12.85
N GLY A 173 11.52 8.84 -11.89
CA GLY A 173 10.31 9.63 -11.68
C GLY A 173 9.06 9.10 -12.40
N GLU A 174 9.15 7.93 -13.03
CA GLU A 174 7.98 7.29 -13.63
C GLU A 174 7.09 6.71 -12.53
N ILE A 175 5.81 7.08 -12.56
CA ILE A 175 4.80 6.61 -11.62
C ILE A 175 3.83 5.71 -12.38
N GLN A 176 3.59 4.51 -11.85
CA GLN A 176 2.60 3.58 -12.36
C GLN A 176 1.64 3.18 -11.26
N VAL A 177 0.34 3.16 -11.57
CA VAL A 177 -0.71 2.70 -10.66
C VAL A 177 -1.33 1.44 -11.22
N LEU A 178 -1.55 0.47 -10.33
CA LEU A 178 -2.19 -0.80 -10.63
C LEU A 178 -3.28 -1.05 -9.60
N ASP A 179 -4.54 -1.10 -10.05
CA ASP A 179 -5.66 -1.50 -9.21
C ASP A 179 -5.55 -3.00 -8.83
N GLN A 180 -5.96 -3.35 -7.62
CA GLN A 180 -5.92 -4.73 -7.11
C GLN A 180 -7.32 -5.35 -7.01
N LEU A 181 -8.20 -5.04 -7.97
CA LEU A 181 -9.60 -5.44 -8.00
C LEU A 181 -10.33 -4.89 -6.78
N SER A 182 -10.13 -3.60 -6.52
CA SER A 182 -10.76 -2.93 -5.41
C SER A 182 -12.28 -2.82 -5.62
N GLU A 183 -13.05 -2.80 -4.52
CA GLU A 183 -14.52 -2.82 -4.59
C GLU A 183 -15.10 -1.60 -5.31
N PHE A 184 -14.51 -0.42 -5.09
CA PHE A 184 -14.95 0.84 -5.66
C PHE A 184 -14.08 1.29 -6.85
N GLY A 185 -13.12 0.47 -7.25
CA GLY A 185 -12.19 0.74 -8.35
C GLY A 185 -11.17 1.85 -8.06
N THR A 186 -10.21 1.94 -8.97
CA THR A 186 -9.26 3.05 -9.07
C THR A 186 -9.54 3.80 -10.37
N ARG A 187 -9.59 5.14 -10.35
CA ARG A 187 -9.77 5.96 -11.57
C ARG A 187 -8.64 6.97 -11.73
N VAL A 188 -8.32 7.31 -12.97
CA VAL A 188 -7.31 8.32 -13.29
C VAL A 188 -7.95 9.37 -14.19
N GLN A 189 -7.83 10.63 -13.80
CA GLN A 189 -8.20 11.77 -14.63
C GLN A 189 -6.92 12.44 -15.11
N ARG A 190 -6.75 12.53 -16.44
CA ARG A 190 -5.57 13.14 -17.05
C ARG A 190 -5.57 14.65 -16.86
N PHE A 191 -4.39 15.24 -16.69
CA PHE A 191 -4.27 16.69 -16.59
C PHE A 191 -4.88 17.39 -17.81
N GLY A 192 -5.79 18.34 -17.57
CA GLY A 192 -6.50 19.07 -18.63
C GLY A 192 -7.65 18.30 -19.29
N SER A 193 -7.90 17.05 -18.91
CA SER A 193 -9.06 16.27 -19.35
C SER A 193 -10.16 16.25 -18.28
N GLU A 194 -11.41 16.23 -18.72
CA GLU A 194 -12.58 15.98 -17.86
C GLU A 194 -12.94 14.49 -17.80
N GLU A 195 -12.32 13.67 -18.64
CA GLU A 195 -12.59 12.24 -18.72
C GLU A 195 -11.85 11.47 -17.62
N GLU A 196 -12.56 10.53 -17.00
CA GLU A 196 -12.02 9.63 -16.00
C GLU A 196 -11.86 8.22 -16.60
N GLU A 197 -10.63 7.70 -16.54
CA GLU A 197 -10.27 6.36 -16.98
C GLU A 197 -10.32 5.40 -15.78
N GLU A 198 -11.13 4.35 -15.84
CA GLU A 198 -11.23 3.35 -14.79
C GLU A 198 -10.22 2.22 -14.99
N LEU A 199 -9.38 1.97 -13.97
CA LEU A 199 -8.37 0.93 -13.99
C LEU A 199 -8.96 -0.39 -13.51
N SER A 200 -9.19 -1.33 -14.43
CA SER A 200 -9.73 -2.67 -14.12
C SER A 200 -8.62 -3.73 -14.06
N GLY A 201 -7.69 -3.57 -13.11
CA GLY A 201 -6.52 -4.46 -12.98
C GLY A 201 -5.41 -4.22 -14.01
N GLU A 202 -5.55 -3.18 -14.84
CA GLU A 202 -4.53 -2.73 -15.76
C GLU A 202 -3.57 -1.73 -15.10
N LYS A 203 -2.39 -1.58 -15.68
CA LYS A 203 -1.40 -0.59 -15.24
C LYS A 203 -1.59 0.69 -16.03
N ALA A 204 -1.73 1.81 -15.34
CA ALA A 204 -1.67 3.13 -15.95
C ALA A 204 -0.39 3.86 -15.54
N SER A 205 0.27 4.52 -16.50
CA SER A 205 1.26 5.54 -16.22
C SER A 205 0.57 6.79 -15.67
N ILE A 206 1.19 7.48 -14.73
CA ILE A 206 0.69 8.71 -14.12
C ILE A 206 1.71 9.82 -14.35
N GLU A 207 1.22 10.99 -14.76
CA GLU A 207 2.03 12.16 -15.04
C GLU A 207 1.77 13.29 -14.03
N HIS A 208 2.59 14.34 -14.11
CA HIS A 208 2.39 15.53 -13.28
C HIS A 208 1.05 16.20 -13.62
N GLY A 209 0.26 16.54 -12.59
CA GLY A 209 -1.04 17.19 -12.74
C GLY A 209 -2.21 16.22 -12.86
N ASP A 210 -1.96 14.94 -13.06
CA ASP A 210 -3.02 13.91 -13.05
C ASP A 210 -3.70 13.84 -11.68
N VAL A 211 -4.96 13.39 -11.68
CA VAL A 211 -5.73 13.12 -10.45
C VAL A 211 -6.03 11.64 -10.39
N ILE A 212 -5.59 10.99 -9.31
CA ILE A 212 -5.90 9.60 -9.03
C ILE A 212 -7.05 9.54 -8.02
N LYS A 213 -8.02 8.66 -8.26
CA LYS A 213 -9.08 8.36 -7.31
C LYS A 213 -8.96 6.93 -6.81
N PHE A 214 -8.95 6.78 -5.49
CA PHE A 214 -9.04 5.51 -4.80
C PHE A 214 -10.42 5.42 -4.13
N GLY A 215 -11.34 4.67 -4.72
CA GLY A 215 -12.75 4.76 -4.38
C GLY A 215 -13.26 6.19 -4.59
N THR A 216 -13.73 6.85 -3.53
CA THR A 216 -14.25 8.22 -3.58
C THR A 216 -13.20 9.30 -3.32
N ARG A 217 -11.99 8.91 -2.88
CA ARG A 217 -10.93 9.84 -2.45
C ARG A 217 -10.08 10.29 -3.61
N LYS A 218 -9.88 11.61 -3.74
CA LYS A 218 -9.15 12.26 -4.84
C LYS A 218 -7.77 12.73 -4.38
N PHE A 219 -6.77 12.46 -5.22
CA PHE A 219 -5.38 12.82 -4.99
C PHE A 219 -4.78 13.45 -6.24
N HIS A 220 -4.36 14.70 -6.13
CA HIS A 220 -3.60 15.40 -7.18
C HIS A 220 -2.14 14.97 -7.11
N VAL A 221 -1.57 14.66 -8.28
CA VAL A 221 -0.19 14.17 -8.40
C VAL A 221 0.74 15.32 -8.76
N CYS A 222 1.76 15.53 -7.94
CA CYS A 222 2.81 16.52 -8.19
C CYS A 222 4.16 15.81 -8.31
N VAL A 223 4.61 15.53 -9.53
CA VAL A 223 5.96 15.00 -9.79
C VAL A 223 6.97 16.14 -9.73
N ILE A 224 8.08 15.94 -9.01
CA ILE A 224 9.20 16.88 -8.94
C ILE A 224 10.16 16.57 -10.10
N ALA A 225 10.41 17.57 -10.95
CA ALA A 225 11.42 17.43 -12.00
C ALA A 225 12.79 17.20 -11.36
N ARG A 226 13.44 16.09 -11.69
CA ARG A 226 14.81 15.82 -11.32
C ARG A 226 15.70 16.16 -12.51
N ASN A 227 16.59 17.14 -12.32
CA ASN A 227 17.67 17.40 -13.28
C ASN A 227 18.75 16.33 -13.08
N ASP A 228 18.45 15.10 -13.48
CA ASP A 228 19.43 14.02 -13.48
C ASP A 228 20.34 14.19 -14.71
N LYS A 229 21.18 15.24 -14.67
CA LYS A 229 22.44 15.29 -15.43
C LYS A 229 23.49 14.58 -14.58
N SER A 230 23.51 13.26 -14.61
CA SER A 230 24.62 12.45 -14.08
C SER A 230 25.33 11.72 -15.21
#